data_AF-A0A2S7R2S9-F1
#
_entry.id   AF-A0A2S7R2S9-F1
#
_cell.length_a   1.000
_cell.length_b   1.000
_cell.length_c   1.000
_cell.angle_alpha   90.00
_cell.angle_beta   90.00
_cell.angle_gamma   90.00
#
_symmetry.space_group_name_H-M   'P 1'
#
loop_
_entity.id
_entity.type
_entity.pdbx_description
1 polymer ?
#
loop_
_entity_poly.entity_id
_entity_poly.type
_entity_poly.pdbx_seq_one_letter_code
_entity_poly.pdbx_strand_id
1 'polypeptide(L)'
;MPPDYPPQDKWDEQTAKIISKVRKAMYMEPPPTISAFQARSAKYTAKNGANSIWAHQDIFPSPTEMETIREAVFDVIDDLGIIEYEKPSWTDVPAEWVTYNTNMSTKSLKEGASKKEQFQMLTQTVTSPVIVMYAHGGSFFQGSAEKYRDAAGHLARETGGVCVSINYRLSPQHVFPAALLDLVLVYMSLQFPSADALHSPIPASRIVLAGDSAGANLMFALLKVLLCIQSAERPVTFRGKTVSVGCPAAIGCLSLVADQTFALPSHALNTKYDVLGYRTPWSDPNYPACDVWPSRPPRSNIYCHGLSNSHPLVSPTMSGSWKGSPPMWFAYGEEKMIDSGKIIAQQAVADGVVVSWNFYEAIPHCFPLIIGLGGVKHMQEFWNGWGTFFRLAVVESEKLKSDGVYVPYGDDNEKYHSDIREMITIPNLDISTARGMIEWETKEFQKWFEAACKEKAKL
;
A
#
# COMPACT_ATOMS: atom_id res chain seq x y z
N MET A 1 -23.22 19.28 1.15
CA MET A 1 -23.31 18.29 0.06
C MET A 1 -22.37 18.74 -1.04
N PRO A 2 -21.39 17.93 -1.50
CA PRO A 2 -20.68 18.26 -2.71
C PRO A 2 -21.63 18.09 -3.92
N PRO A 3 -21.41 18.80 -5.03
CA PRO A 3 -22.28 18.71 -6.20
C PRO A 3 -22.32 17.27 -6.75
N ASP A 4 -23.54 16.77 -7.01
CA ASP A 4 -23.88 15.39 -7.39
C ASP A 4 -23.38 14.93 -8.78
N TYR A 5 -22.52 15.68 -9.44
CA TYR A 5 -22.01 15.33 -10.77
C TYR A 5 -20.51 15.63 -10.89
N PRO A 6 -19.70 14.71 -11.46
CA PRO A 6 -18.35 15.05 -11.85
C PRO A 6 -18.40 16.14 -12.93
N PRO A 7 -17.47 17.12 -12.93
CA PRO A 7 -17.27 18.01 -14.05
C PRO A 7 -17.05 17.19 -15.33
N GLN A 8 -17.81 17.51 -16.38
CA GLN A 8 -17.76 16.87 -17.70
C GLN A 8 -16.57 17.32 -18.57
N ASP A 9 -15.55 17.99 -18.02
CA ASP A 9 -14.51 18.60 -18.86
C ASP A 9 -13.60 17.57 -19.54
N LYS A 10 -13.41 16.37 -18.94
CA LYS A 10 -12.57 15.30 -19.52
C LYS A 10 -13.25 13.94 -19.70
N TRP A 11 -14.10 13.50 -18.77
CA TRP A 11 -14.69 12.15 -18.82
C TRP A 11 -15.77 11.97 -19.88
N ASP A 12 -15.71 10.85 -20.60
CA ASP A 12 -16.84 10.37 -21.38
C ASP A 12 -18.01 9.93 -20.47
N GLU A 13 -19.19 9.77 -21.07
CA GLU A 13 -20.41 9.42 -20.34
C GLU A 13 -20.31 8.05 -19.65
N GLN A 14 -19.57 7.11 -20.24
CA GLN A 14 -19.40 5.76 -19.70
C GLN A 14 -18.55 5.78 -18.42
N THR A 15 -17.42 6.46 -18.45
CA THR A 15 -16.50 6.65 -17.33
C THR A 15 -17.21 7.37 -16.19
N ALA A 16 -17.91 8.46 -16.50
CA ALA A 16 -18.70 9.18 -15.51
C ALA A 16 -19.77 8.29 -14.85
N LYS A 17 -20.46 7.45 -15.61
CA LYS A 17 -21.44 6.47 -15.08
C LYS A 17 -20.79 5.42 -14.19
N ILE A 18 -19.62 4.88 -14.57
CA ILE A 18 -18.90 3.90 -13.76
C ILE A 18 -18.47 4.53 -12.43
N ILE A 19 -17.86 5.71 -12.47
CA ILE A 19 -17.36 6.40 -11.28
C ILE A 19 -18.53 6.79 -10.36
N SER A 20 -19.65 7.26 -10.91
CA SER A 20 -20.86 7.53 -10.13
C SER A 20 -21.37 6.27 -9.40
N LYS A 21 -21.41 5.11 -10.08
CA LYS A 21 -21.78 3.83 -9.45
C LYS A 21 -20.81 3.43 -8.34
N VAL A 22 -19.51 3.58 -8.55
CA VAL A 22 -18.47 3.30 -7.55
C VAL A 22 -18.65 4.20 -6.33
N ARG A 23 -18.79 5.53 -6.52
CA ARG A 23 -19.03 6.48 -5.42
C ARG A 23 -20.26 6.08 -4.60
N LYS A 24 -21.37 5.74 -5.25
CA LYS A 24 -22.60 5.27 -4.58
C LYS A 24 -22.39 3.97 -3.77
N ALA A 25 -21.54 3.06 -4.26
CA ALA A 25 -21.21 1.83 -3.56
C ALA A 25 -20.27 2.07 -2.36
N MET A 26 -19.33 3.02 -2.46
CA MET A 26 -18.41 3.39 -1.37
C MET A 26 -19.10 4.17 -0.25
N TYR A 27 -20.03 5.06 -0.60
CA TYR A 27 -20.74 5.95 0.32
C TYR A 27 -22.23 5.55 0.44
N MET A 28 -22.49 4.33 0.88
CA MET A 28 -23.86 3.85 1.14
C MET A 28 -24.58 4.73 2.17
N GLU A 29 -25.88 4.97 1.95
CA GLU A 29 -26.75 5.66 2.90
C GLU A 29 -27.94 4.76 3.31
N PRO A 30 -28.14 4.49 4.62
CA PRO A 30 -27.24 4.86 5.72
C PRO A 30 -25.90 4.11 5.65
N PRO A 31 -24.80 4.69 6.16
CA PRO A 31 -23.53 3.99 6.20
C PRO A 31 -23.61 2.76 7.12
N PRO A 32 -22.90 1.68 6.80
CA PRO A 32 -22.76 0.51 7.66
C PRO A 32 -21.77 0.77 8.81
N THR A 33 -21.82 -0.02 9.88
CA THR A 33 -20.77 0.03 10.93
C THR A 33 -19.41 -0.44 10.38
N ILE A 34 -18.31 -0.09 11.05
CA ILE A 34 -16.95 -0.53 10.66
C ILE A 34 -16.84 -2.05 10.64
N SER A 35 -17.38 -2.75 11.64
CA SER A 35 -17.39 -4.22 11.69
C SER A 35 -18.18 -4.84 10.53
N ALA A 36 -19.29 -4.23 10.14
CA ALA A 36 -20.07 -4.68 8.97
C ALA A 36 -19.35 -4.40 7.63
N PHE A 37 -18.54 -3.34 7.54
CA PHE A 37 -17.65 -3.13 6.38
C PHE A 37 -16.57 -4.20 6.32
N GLN A 38 -15.86 -4.45 7.42
CA GLN A 38 -14.83 -5.48 7.52
C GLN A 38 -15.34 -6.84 7.07
N ALA A 39 -16.47 -7.30 7.63
CA ALA A 39 -17.07 -8.59 7.30
C ALA A 39 -17.40 -8.73 5.80
N ARG A 40 -17.85 -7.65 5.14
CA ARG A 40 -18.14 -7.65 3.69
C ARG A 40 -16.89 -7.55 2.83
N SER A 41 -15.84 -6.89 3.33
CA SER A 41 -14.60 -6.67 2.61
C SER A 41 -13.60 -7.82 2.70
N ALA A 42 -13.81 -8.78 3.59
CA ALA A 42 -12.86 -9.86 3.89
C ALA A 42 -12.85 -10.99 2.84
N LYS A 43 -13.95 -11.17 2.08
CA LYS A 43 -14.11 -12.33 1.18
C LYS A 43 -13.85 -11.95 -0.27
N TYR A 44 -13.17 -12.85 -0.97
CA TYR A 44 -13.08 -12.83 -2.43
C TYR A 44 -14.33 -13.42 -3.06
N THR A 45 -14.87 -12.74 -4.07
CA THR A 45 -15.88 -13.33 -4.96
C THR A 45 -15.17 -13.75 -6.24
N ALA A 46 -14.94 -15.05 -6.41
CA ALA A 46 -14.37 -15.57 -7.65
C ALA A 46 -15.23 -15.17 -8.85
N LYS A 47 -14.64 -14.46 -9.81
CA LYS A 47 -15.27 -14.27 -11.12
C LYS A 47 -15.27 -15.63 -11.82
N ASN A 48 -16.45 -16.10 -12.24
CA ASN A 48 -16.61 -17.40 -12.90
C ASN A 48 -15.71 -17.50 -14.13
N GLY A 49 -14.80 -18.47 -14.15
CA GLY A 49 -13.88 -18.75 -15.26
C GLY A 49 -12.69 -19.59 -14.80
N ALA A 50 -12.03 -20.29 -15.73
CA ALA A 50 -10.77 -20.99 -15.47
C ALA A 50 -9.66 -19.94 -15.22
N ASN A 51 -9.56 -19.44 -13.98
CA ASN A 51 -8.60 -18.38 -13.66
C ASN A 51 -7.18 -18.94 -13.65
N SER A 52 -6.31 -18.34 -14.48
CA SER A 52 -4.86 -18.61 -14.50
C SER A 52 -4.12 -18.10 -13.25
N ILE A 53 -4.83 -17.52 -12.28
CA ILE A 53 -4.26 -17.05 -11.01
C ILE A 53 -4.46 -18.14 -9.97
N TRP A 54 -3.35 -18.57 -9.38
CA TRP A 54 -3.31 -19.62 -8.37
C TRP A 54 -2.84 -19.04 -7.06
N ALA A 55 -3.46 -19.43 -5.96
CA ALA A 55 -3.08 -19.00 -4.61
C ALA A 55 -2.94 -20.19 -3.68
N HIS A 56 -1.89 -20.21 -2.87
CA HIS A 56 -1.71 -21.14 -1.77
C HIS A 56 -1.62 -20.37 -0.46
N GLN A 57 -2.49 -20.71 0.48
CA GLN A 57 -2.52 -20.08 1.80
C GLN A 57 -1.30 -20.49 2.63
N ASP A 58 -0.73 -19.53 3.34
CA ASP A 58 0.39 -19.74 4.24
C ASP A 58 0.22 -18.91 5.52
N ILE A 59 0.99 -19.26 6.54
CA ILE A 59 1.04 -18.53 7.80
C ILE A 59 2.52 -18.33 8.12
N PHE A 60 2.95 -17.07 8.18
CA PHE A 60 4.26 -16.72 8.67
C PHE A 60 4.22 -16.74 10.21
N PRO A 61 4.86 -17.73 10.87
CA PRO A 61 4.71 -17.89 12.30
C PRO A 61 5.48 -16.81 13.03
N SER A 62 4.84 -16.26 14.05
CA SER A 62 5.47 -15.36 15.01
C SER A 62 6.72 -16.00 15.62
N PRO A 63 7.78 -15.22 15.88
CA PRO A 63 8.97 -15.76 16.50
C PRO A 63 8.69 -16.14 17.96
N THR A 64 9.23 -17.28 18.39
CA THR A 64 9.05 -17.82 19.75
C THR A 64 10.12 -17.36 20.74
N GLU A 65 11.22 -16.78 20.24
CA GLU A 65 12.36 -16.32 21.03
C GLU A 65 12.35 -14.79 21.17
N MET A 66 13.20 -14.26 22.06
CA MET A 66 13.42 -12.82 22.18
C MET A 66 14.06 -12.26 20.90
N GLU A 67 13.27 -11.56 20.09
CA GLU A 67 13.74 -10.93 18.85
C GLU A 67 13.98 -9.44 19.04
N THR A 68 15.21 -8.98 18.77
CA THR A 68 15.52 -7.55 18.86
C THR A 68 15.03 -6.75 17.65
N ILE A 69 14.66 -7.40 16.53
CA ILE A 69 14.07 -6.68 15.39
C ILE A 69 12.77 -5.96 15.76
N ARG A 70 11.96 -6.50 16.69
CA ARG A 70 10.74 -5.82 17.14
C ARG A 70 11.06 -4.52 17.86
N GLU A 71 11.99 -4.58 18.81
CA GLU A 71 12.40 -3.41 19.58
C GLU A 71 13.09 -2.39 18.67
N ALA A 72 13.88 -2.84 17.69
CA ALA A 72 14.47 -1.95 16.69
C ALA A 72 13.42 -1.18 15.88
N VAL A 73 12.25 -1.77 15.58
CA VAL A 73 11.14 -1.03 14.95
C VAL A 73 10.63 0.08 15.86
N PHE A 74 10.47 -0.20 17.16
CA PHE A 74 10.01 0.80 18.13
C PHE A 74 11.04 1.90 18.34
N ASP A 75 12.32 1.55 18.42
CA ASP A 75 13.40 2.54 18.48
C ASP A 75 13.36 3.45 17.24
N VAL A 76 13.14 2.89 16.04
CA VAL A 76 13.00 3.70 14.82
C VAL A 76 11.78 4.62 14.86
N ILE A 77 10.65 4.18 15.42
CA ILE A 77 9.48 5.06 15.64
C ILE A 77 9.90 6.21 16.56
N ASP A 78 10.49 5.91 17.70
CA ASP A 78 10.86 6.90 18.71
C ASP A 78 11.90 7.91 18.16
N ASP A 79 12.85 7.47 17.32
CA ASP A 79 13.85 8.32 16.68
C ASP A 79 13.29 9.24 15.58
N LEU A 80 12.26 8.79 14.88
CA LEU A 80 11.63 9.56 13.80
C LEU A 80 10.62 10.59 14.32
N GLY A 81 10.11 10.41 15.55
CA GLY A 81 9.30 11.41 16.23
C GLY A 81 8.65 10.87 17.50
N ILE A 82 8.63 11.70 18.54
CA ILE A 82 8.01 11.35 19.82
C ILE A 82 6.49 11.43 19.70
N ILE A 83 5.84 10.28 19.71
CA ILE A 83 4.38 10.13 19.66
C ILE A 83 3.91 9.09 20.68
N GLU A 84 2.63 9.13 21.03
CA GLU A 84 1.97 8.03 21.74
C GLU A 84 1.52 6.96 20.73
N TYR A 85 1.84 5.70 21.01
CA TYR A 85 1.42 4.56 20.21
C TYR A 85 1.44 3.27 21.05
N GLU A 86 0.72 2.25 20.57
CA GLU A 86 0.70 0.93 21.19
C GLU A 86 1.94 0.14 20.78
N LYS A 87 2.51 -0.69 21.67
CA LYS A 87 3.61 -1.62 21.34
C LYS A 87 3.08 -3.06 21.20
N PRO A 88 2.42 -3.42 20.09
CA PRO A 88 1.77 -4.71 19.95
C PRO A 88 2.76 -5.87 19.97
N SER A 89 2.32 -7.03 20.47
CA SER A 89 3.08 -8.28 20.39
C SER A 89 3.11 -8.82 18.96
N TRP A 90 4.04 -9.73 18.70
CA TRP A 90 4.00 -10.58 17.52
C TRP A 90 2.73 -11.42 17.47
N THR A 91 2.25 -11.65 16.26
CA THR A 91 1.20 -12.62 15.96
C THR A 91 1.58 -13.34 14.69
N ASP A 92 1.04 -14.54 14.49
CA ASP A 92 1.14 -15.22 13.21
C ASP A 92 0.47 -14.36 12.11
N VAL A 93 1.13 -14.26 10.95
CA VAL A 93 0.65 -13.41 9.85
C VAL A 93 0.21 -14.30 8.69
N PRO A 94 -1.10 -14.38 8.42
CA PRO A 94 -1.60 -15.11 7.26
C PRO A 94 -1.21 -14.40 5.96
N ALA A 95 -0.95 -15.18 4.92
CA ALA A 95 -0.63 -14.67 3.58
C ALA A 95 -1.07 -15.65 2.49
N GLU A 96 -1.05 -15.19 1.24
CA GLU A 96 -1.22 -16.04 0.07
C GLU A 96 0.01 -15.94 -0.83
N TRP A 97 0.56 -17.09 -1.21
CA TRP A 97 1.50 -17.20 -2.31
C TRP A 97 0.72 -17.29 -3.62
N VAL A 98 0.86 -16.29 -4.47
CA VAL A 98 0.10 -16.12 -5.71
C VAL A 98 1.03 -16.24 -6.91
N THR A 99 0.66 -17.11 -7.85
CA THR A 99 1.34 -17.27 -9.15
C THR A 99 0.36 -17.16 -10.31
N TYR A 100 0.91 -16.99 -11.50
CA TYR A 100 0.15 -17.00 -12.74
C TYR A 100 0.55 -18.18 -13.63
N ASN A 101 -0.42 -19.01 -14.02
CA ASN A 101 -0.23 -20.20 -14.83
C ASN A 101 -1.46 -20.50 -15.72
N THR A 102 -1.25 -20.50 -17.04
CA THR A 102 -2.27 -20.81 -18.06
C THR A 102 -2.36 -22.28 -18.43
N ASN A 103 -1.37 -23.10 -18.03
CA ASN A 103 -1.16 -24.46 -18.53
C ASN A 103 -1.58 -25.56 -17.54
N MET A 104 -1.86 -25.21 -16.29
CA MET A 104 -2.41 -26.15 -15.30
C MET A 104 -3.93 -25.95 -15.16
N SER A 105 -4.66 -27.05 -14.98
CA SER A 105 -6.08 -27.01 -14.57
C SER A 105 -6.19 -27.29 -13.07
N THR A 106 -7.12 -26.69 -12.34
CA THR A 106 -7.33 -26.91 -10.88
C THR A 106 -7.49 -28.38 -10.48
N LYS A 107 -7.84 -29.26 -11.44
CA LYS A 107 -7.87 -30.73 -11.26
C LYS A 107 -6.49 -31.39 -11.13
N SER A 108 -5.39 -30.67 -11.37
CA SER A 108 -4.04 -31.23 -11.29
C SER A 108 -3.46 -31.23 -9.88
N LEU A 109 -4.08 -30.57 -8.89
CA LEU A 109 -3.73 -30.74 -7.49
C LEU A 109 -4.11 -32.16 -7.06
N LYS A 110 -3.11 -33.01 -6.81
CA LYS A 110 -3.34 -34.39 -6.38
C LYS A 110 -4.07 -34.39 -5.04
N GLU A 111 -5.19 -35.10 -4.95
CA GLU A 111 -5.84 -35.39 -3.67
C GLU A 111 -4.82 -36.02 -2.71
N GLY A 112 -4.67 -35.44 -1.51
CA GLY A 112 -3.71 -35.91 -0.51
C GLY A 112 -2.29 -35.32 -0.56
N ALA A 113 -1.98 -34.41 -1.50
CA ALA A 113 -0.68 -33.73 -1.52
C ALA A 113 -0.45 -32.87 -0.26
N SER A 114 0.75 -32.93 0.32
CA SER A 114 1.18 -32.07 1.42
C SER A 114 1.25 -30.59 1.01
N LYS A 115 1.19 -29.66 1.97
CA LYS A 115 1.32 -28.21 1.70
C LYS A 115 2.59 -27.87 0.91
N LYS A 116 3.70 -28.55 1.20
CA LYS A 116 4.98 -28.33 0.52
C LYS A 116 4.94 -28.80 -0.94
N GLU A 117 4.30 -29.94 -1.21
CA GLU A 117 4.10 -30.43 -2.58
C GLU A 117 3.16 -29.51 -3.37
N GLN A 118 2.07 -29.04 -2.76
CA GLN A 118 1.17 -28.08 -3.40
C GLN A 118 1.89 -26.77 -3.74
N PHE A 119 2.70 -26.24 -2.82
CA PHE A 119 3.53 -25.06 -3.06
C PHE A 119 4.58 -25.28 -4.17
N GLN A 120 5.24 -26.43 -4.19
CA GLN A 120 6.17 -26.80 -5.26
C GLN A 120 5.49 -26.88 -6.62
N MET A 121 4.30 -27.49 -6.70
CA MET A 121 3.52 -27.55 -7.94
C MET A 121 3.12 -26.15 -8.42
N LEU A 122 2.71 -25.28 -7.50
CA LEU A 122 2.34 -23.90 -7.81
C LEU A 122 3.52 -23.10 -8.37
N THR A 123 4.73 -23.34 -7.85
CA THR A 123 5.94 -22.61 -8.25
C THR A 123 6.68 -23.20 -9.45
N GLN A 124 6.26 -24.36 -9.99
CA GLN A 124 6.89 -25.00 -11.17
C GLN A 124 6.87 -24.14 -12.44
N THR A 125 5.95 -23.19 -12.54
CA THR A 125 5.80 -22.32 -13.72
C THR A 125 6.40 -20.93 -13.54
N VAL A 126 7.05 -20.68 -12.41
CA VAL A 126 7.76 -19.43 -12.13
C VAL A 126 9.00 -19.36 -13.02
N THR A 127 9.13 -18.27 -13.76
CA THR A 127 10.21 -18.06 -14.76
C THR A 127 11.21 -16.99 -14.33
N SER A 128 10.94 -16.32 -13.22
CA SER A 128 11.73 -15.20 -12.70
C SER A 128 11.99 -15.37 -11.20
N PRO A 129 13.16 -14.98 -10.69
CA PRO A 129 13.48 -15.07 -9.26
C PRO A 129 12.76 -14.01 -8.39
N VAL A 130 11.97 -13.11 -9.00
CA VAL A 130 11.29 -12.02 -8.31
C VAL A 130 10.27 -12.54 -7.30
N ILE A 131 10.33 -12.03 -6.08
CA ILE A 131 9.33 -12.18 -5.04
C ILE A 131 8.70 -10.82 -4.77
N VAL A 132 7.43 -10.68 -5.14
CA VAL A 132 6.65 -9.47 -4.88
C VAL A 132 6.02 -9.60 -3.50
N MET A 133 6.45 -8.80 -2.53
CA MET A 133 5.79 -8.69 -1.24
C MET A 133 4.69 -7.63 -1.35
N TYR A 134 3.42 -8.03 -1.27
CA TYR A 134 2.27 -7.18 -1.56
C TYR A 134 1.41 -6.90 -0.32
N ALA A 135 1.16 -5.62 -0.04
CA ALA A 135 0.16 -5.16 0.92
C ALA A 135 -1.00 -4.50 0.18
N HIS A 136 -2.20 -4.99 0.43
CA HIS A 136 -3.41 -4.45 -0.18
C HIS A 136 -3.80 -3.08 0.38
N GLY A 137 -4.57 -2.31 -0.39
CA GLY A 137 -5.22 -1.09 0.08
C GLY A 137 -6.42 -1.32 0.98
N GLY A 138 -7.34 -0.35 1.04
CA GLY A 138 -8.52 -0.44 1.89
C GLY A 138 -8.40 0.31 3.21
N SER A 139 -7.76 1.48 3.19
CA SER A 139 -7.77 2.44 4.31
C SER A 139 -7.36 1.83 5.65
N PHE A 140 -6.47 0.82 5.64
CA PHE A 140 -5.97 0.07 6.82
C PHE A 140 -7.00 -0.76 7.60
N PHE A 141 -8.30 -0.60 7.37
CA PHE A 141 -9.35 -1.26 8.14
C PHE A 141 -10.17 -2.28 7.35
N GLN A 142 -10.00 -2.39 6.04
CA GLN A 142 -10.75 -3.31 5.17
C GLN A 142 -9.84 -3.97 4.13
N GLY A 143 -10.36 -5.03 3.51
CA GLY A 143 -9.63 -5.82 2.51
C GLY A 143 -9.07 -7.13 3.07
N SER A 144 -8.47 -7.89 2.18
CA SER A 144 -7.74 -9.13 2.46
C SER A 144 -6.85 -9.47 1.27
N ALA A 145 -5.81 -10.27 1.49
CA ALA A 145 -5.01 -10.89 0.45
C ALA A 145 -5.91 -11.63 -0.58
N GLU A 146 -6.96 -12.29 -0.08
CA GLU A 146 -7.94 -12.98 -0.90
C GLU A 146 -8.65 -12.02 -1.86
N LYS A 147 -9.17 -10.90 -1.34
CA LYS A 147 -9.92 -9.91 -2.13
C LYS A 147 -9.05 -9.25 -3.20
N TYR A 148 -7.76 -9.07 -2.92
CA TYR A 148 -6.79 -8.42 -3.82
C TYR A 148 -5.98 -9.43 -4.65
N ARG A 149 -6.42 -10.68 -4.72
CA ARG A 149 -5.72 -11.75 -5.46
C ARG A 149 -5.53 -11.45 -6.95
N ASP A 150 -6.46 -10.75 -7.58
CA ASP A 150 -6.33 -10.35 -8.99
C ASP A 150 -5.10 -9.43 -9.19
N ALA A 151 -4.88 -8.45 -8.30
CA ALA A 151 -3.73 -7.55 -8.35
C ALA A 151 -2.41 -8.32 -8.14
N ALA A 152 -2.37 -9.19 -7.14
CA ALA A 152 -1.22 -10.07 -6.88
C ALA A 152 -0.92 -10.99 -8.08
N GLY A 153 -1.96 -11.53 -8.73
CA GLY A 153 -1.85 -12.37 -9.91
C GLY A 153 -1.35 -11.62 -11.14
N HIS A 154 -1.76 -10.36 -11.33
CA HIS A 154 -1.20 -9.50 -12.39
C HIS A 154 0.28 -9.24 -12.17
N LEU A 155 0.70 -8.88 -10.95
CA LEU A 155 2.12 -8.70 -10.63
C LEU A 155 2.92 -9.99 -10.81
N ALA A 156 2.40 -11.14 -10.39
CA ALA A 156 3.03 -12.44 -10.62
C ALA A 156 3.19 -12.74 -12.12
N ARG A 157 2.16 -12.44 -12.94
CA ARG A 157 2.22 -12.59 -14.41
C ARG A 157 3.30 -11.72 -15.03
N GLU A 158 3.28 -10.43 -14.74
CA GLU A 158 4.15 -9.45 -15.43
C GLU A 158 5.61 -9.53 -14.97
N THR A 159 5.86 -9.95 -13.73
CA THR A 159 7.22 -10.22 -13.24
C THR A 159 7.74 -11.60 -13.64
N GLY A 160 6.85 -12.55 -13.96
CA GLY A 160 7.15 -13.98 -14.09
C GLY A 160 7.50 -14.65 -12.75
N GLY A 161 7.34 -13.94 -11.64
CA GLY A 161 7.72 -14.31 -10.29
C GLY A 161 6.56 -14.82 -9.45
N VAL A 162 6.72 -14.73 -8.12
CA VAL A 162 5.69 -15.08 -7.14
C VAL A 162 5.30 -13.85 -6.34
N CYS A 163 4.01 -13.67 -6.07
CA CYS A 163 3.52 -12.60 -5.20
C CYS A 163 3.11 -13.16 -3.83
N VAL A 164 3.66 -12.63 -2.75
CA VAL A 164 3.28 -12.91 -1.36
C VAL A 164 2.33 -11.81 -0.90
N SER A 165 1.03 -12.08 -0.97
CA SER A 165 -0.03 -11.14 -0.58
C SER A 165 -0.37 -11.29 0.90
N ILE A 166 -0.25 -10.21 1.68
CA ILE A 166 -0.23 -10.26 3.14
C ILE A 166 -1.60 -9.88 3.72
N ASN A 167 -2.14 -10.71 4.62
CA ASN A 167 -3.28 -10.35 5.47
C ASN A 167 -2.76 -9.70 6.77
N TYR A 168 -2.31 -8.46 6.66
CA TYR A 168 -1.85 -7.69 7.82
C TYR A 168 -3.03 -7.36 8.76
N ARG A 169 -2.75 -7.17 10.05
CA ARG A 169 -3.76 -6.81 11.04
C ARG A 169 -4.43 -5.49 10.70
N LEU A 170 -5.77 -5.50 10.72
CA LEU A 170 -6.59 -4.34 10.38
C LEU A 170 -6.86 -3.46 11.60
N SER A 171 -6.91 -2.15 11.37
CA SER A 171 -7.45 -1.19 12.33
C SER A 171 -8.99 -1.22 12.33
N PRO A 172 -9.69 -0.68 13.34
CA PRO A 172 -9.20 -0.07 14.58
C PRO A 172 -8.82 -1.05 15.70
N GLN A 173 -9.01 -2.36 15.50
CA GLN A 173 -8.63 -3.40 16.46
C GLN A 173 -7.12 -3.41 16.70
N HIS A 174 -6.35 -3.17 15.64
CA HIS A 174 -4.90 -3.10 15.66
C HIS A 174 -4.46 -1.84 14.91
N VAL A 175 -4.17 -0.78 15.67
CA VAL A 175 -3.70 0.50 15.11
C VAL A 175 -2.21 0.47 14.83
N PHE A 176 -1.69 1.51 14.18
CA PHE A 176 -0.26 1.76 14.05
C PHE A 176 0.46 1.50 15.39
N PRO A 177 1.55 0.71 15.40
CA PRO A 177 2.30 0.14 14.27
C PRO A 177 2.00 -1.35 13.98
N ALA A 178 0.85 -1.89 14.37
CA ALA A 178 0.59 -3.35 14.29
C ALA A 178 0.74 -3.94 12.87
N ALA A 179 0.10 -3.33 11.87
CA ALA A 179 0.22 -3.78 10.48
C ALA A 179 1.67 -3.67 9.96
N LEU A 180 2.41 -2.63 10.38
CA LEU A 180 3.82 -2.45 10.02
C LEU A 180 4.69 -3.57 10.61
N LEU A 181 4.46 -3.95 11.87
CA LEU A 181 5.14 -5.12 12.45
C LEU A 181 4.85 -6.39 11.64
N ASP A 182 3.61 -6.61 11.22
CA ASP A 182 3.27 -7.80 10.43
C ASP A 182 4.07 -7.84 9.12
N LEU A 183 4.23 -6.70 8.46
CA LEU A 183 5.07 -6.60 7.26
C LEU A 183 6.55 -6.87 7.58
N VAL A 184 7.09 -6.36 8.69
CA VAL A 184 8.46 -6.65 9.13
C VAL A 184 8.65 -8.14 9.37
N LEU A 185 7.69 -8.82 10.01
CA LEU A 185 7.75 -10.26 10.25
C LEU A 185 7.80 -11.05 8.94
N VAL A 186 6.94 -10.71 7.98
CA VAL A 186 6.93 -11.38 6.67
C VAL A 186 8.24 -11.12 5.94
N TYR A 187 8.70 -9.86 5.87
CA TYR A 187 9.94 -9.49 5.20
C TYR A 187 11.16 -10.23 5.75
N MET A 188 11.28 -10.33 7.08
CA MET A 188 12.35 -11.07 7.74
C MET A 188 12.19 -12.58 7.55
N SER A 189 10.97 -13.11 7.59
CA SER A 189 10.71 -14.55 7.39
C SER A 189 11.00 -15.01 5.96
N LEU A 190 10.82 -14.15 4.95
CA LEU A 190 11.22 -14.46 3.57
C LEU A 190 12.75 -14.69 3.46
N GLN A 191 13.54 -13.88 4.16
CA GLN A 191 15.01 -13.99 4.17
C GLN A 191 15.51 -15.09 5.08
N PHE A 192 14.88 -15.23 6.25
CA PHE A 192 15.28 -16.12 7.33
C PHE A 192 14.11 -17.04 7.71
N PRO A 193 13.72 -17.97 6.84
CA PRO A 193 12.59 -18.86 7.09
C PRO A 193 12.83 -19.80 8.27
N SER A 194 11.73 -20.28 8.87
CA SER A 194 11.76 -21.43 9.78
C SER A 194 12.12 -22.72 9.03
N ALA A 195 12.48 -23.78 9.76
CA ALA A 195 12.77 -25.08 9.18
C ALA A 195 11.57 -25.67 8.39
N ASP A 196 10.35 -25.36 8.83
CA ASP A 196 9.10 -25.86 8.24
C ASP A 196 8.52 -24.93 7.16
N ALA A 197 9.20 -23.83 6.82
CA ALA A 197 8.71 -22.89 5.82
C ALA A 197 8.55 -23.55 4.44
N LEU A 198 7.60 -23.04 3.65
CA LEU A 198 7.33 -23.53 2.30
C LEU A 198 8.47 -23.22 1.31
N HIS A 199 9.27 -22.20 1.61
CA HIS A 199 10.32 -21.69 0.74
C HIS A 199 11.71 -21.79 1.39
N SER A 200 12.74 -21.76 0.54
CA SER A 200 14.13 -21.59 0.97
C SER A 200 14.43 -20.11 1.26
N PRO A 201 15.51 -19.77 1.98
CA PRO A 201 15.92 -18.38 2.19
C PRO A 201 15.94 -17.55 0.90
N ILE A 202 15.30 -16.38 0.92
CA ILE A 202 15.17 -15.49 -0.23
C ILE A 202 16.04 -14.25 0.03
N PRO A 203 17.11 -14.01 -0.77
CA PRO A 203 17.89 -12.79 -0.65
C PRO A 203 17.04 -11.54 -0.80
N ALA A 204 17.32 -10.49 -0.01
CA ALA A 204 16.61 -9.21 -0.11
C ALA A 204 16.65 -8.61 -1.53
N SER A 205 17.74 -8.84 -2.27
CA SER A 205 17.90 -8.45 -3.69
C SER A 205 16.96 -9.15 -4.67
N ARG A 206 16.11 -10.07 -4.21
CA ARG A 206 15.04 -10.70 -5.00
C ARG A 206 13.64 -10.28 -4.55
N ILE A 207 13.54 -9.55 -3.45
CA ILE A 207 12.28 -9.09 -2.88
C ILE A 207 12.00 -7.69 -3.38
N VAL A 208 10.82 -7.46 -3.96
CA VAL A 208 10.32 -6.13 -4.31
C VAL A 208 9.08 -5.85 -3.47
N LEU A 209 8.95 -4.61 -2.99
CA LEU A 209 7.82 -4.18 -2.16
C LEU A 209 6.74 -3.57 -3.05
N ALA A 210 5.49 -3.96 -2.85
CA ALA A 210 4.37 -3.50 -3.66
C ALA A 210 3.12 -3.24 -2.82
N GLY A 211 2.36 -2.22 -3.19
CA GLY A 211 1.05 -2.02 -2.60
C GLY A 211 0.23 -0.96 -3.30
N ASP A 212 -1.05 -0.91 -2.96
CA ASP A 212 -1.98 0.11 -3.43
C ASP A 212 -2.53 0.91 -2.25
N SER A 213 -2.81 2.21 -2.44
CA SER A 213 -3.49 3.03 -1.43
C SER A 213 -2.81 2.97 -0.04
N ALA A 214 -3.55 2.55 0.99
CA ALA A 214 -3.05 2.30 2.34
C ALA A 214 -1.99 1.17 2.42
N GLY A 215 -2.04 0.16 1.55
CA GLY A 215 -1.03 -0.89 1.51
C GLY A 215 0.31 -0.39 0.99
N ALA A 216 0.28 0.53 0.03
CA ALA A 216 1.49 1.25 -0.38
C ALA A 216 2.08 2.07 0.76
N ASN A 217 1.24 2.72 1.58
CA ASN A 217 1.70 3.45 2.76
C ASN A 217 2.50 2.54 3.70
N LEU A 218 1.96 1.36 4.02
CA LEU A 218 2.62 0.38 4.87
C LEU A 218 3.96 -0.10 4.26
N MET A 219 4.04 -0.27 2.93
CA MET A 219 5.28 -0.66 2.25
C MET A 219 6.36 0.43 2.31
N PHE A 220 5.98 1.70 2.16
CA PHE A 220 6.91 2.82 2.32
C PHE A 220 7.34 3.00 3.78
N ALA A 221 6.45 2.77 4.74
CA ALA A 221 6.79 2.75 6.17
C ALA A 221 7.75 1.59 6.49
N LEU A 222 7.52 0.38 5.94
CA LEU A 222 8.44 -0.75 6.03
C LEU A 222 9.81 -0.36 5.47
N LEU A 223 9.88 0.14 4.23
CA LEU A 223 11.13 0.56 3.62
C LEU A 223 11.87 1.58 4.51
N LYS A 224 11.17 2.56 5.05
CA LYS A 224 11.78 3.56 5.94
C LYS A 224 12.36 2.93 7.21
N VAL A 225 11.68 1.96 7.82
CA VAL A 225 12.20 1.19 8.94
C VAL A 225 13.50 0.46 8.55
N LEU A 226 13.52 -0.25 7.43
CA LEU A 226 14.70 -1.00 6.98
C LEU A 226 15.90 -0.06 6.78
N LEU A 227 15.69 1.11 6.15
CA LEU A 227 16.72 2.11 5.93
C LEU A 227 17.26 2.73 7.22
N CYS A 228 16.40 2.97 8.21
CA CYS A 228 16.83 3.48 9.52
C CYS A 228 17.65 2.44 10.28
N ILE A 229 17.25 1.17 10.27
CA ILE A 229 18.00 0.07 10.90
C ILE A 229 19.39 -0.07 10.23
N GLN A 230 19.44 -0.03 8.90
CA GLN A 230 20.68 -0.12 8.14
C GLN A 230 21.60 1.08 8.38
N SER A 231 21.08 2.31 8.30
CA SER A 231 21.89 3.52 8.44
C SER A 231 22.46 3.70 9.84
N ALA A 232 21.76 3.19 10.86
CA ALA A 232 22.23 3.17 12.23
C ALA A 232 23.05 1.92 12.60
N GLU A 233 23.33 1.04 11.63
CA GLU A 233 24.04 -0.24 11.83
C GLU A 233 23.52 -1.05 13.02
N ARG A 234 22.19 -1.02 13.24
CA ARG A 234 21.58 -1.62 14.43
C ARG A 234 21.66 -3.14 14.34
N PRO A 235 22.30 -3.81 15.31
CA PRO A 235 22.30 -5.27 15.35
C PRO A 235 20.89 -5.77 15.64
N VAL A 236 20.37 -6.63 14.76
CA VAL A 236 19.06 -7.25 14.97
C VAL A 236 19.21 -8.77 15.04
N THR A 237 18.47 -9.38 15.96
CA THR A 237 18.30 -10.81 16.08
C THR A 237 16.93 -11.17 15.52
N PHE A 238 16.91 -12.21 14.69
CA PHE A 238 15.71 -12.83 14.16
C PHE A 238 15.87 -14.36 14.14
N ARG A 239 14.93 -15.09 14.77
CA ARG A 239 14.95 -16.54 14.98
C ARG A 239 16.24 -17.03 15.62
N GLY A 240 16.64 -16.35 16.70
CA GLY A 240 17.82 -16.71 17.50
C GLY A 240 19.16 -16.43 16.82
N LYS A 241 19.17 -15.78 15.65
CA LYS A 241 20.40 -15.45 14.91
C LYS A 241 20.53 -13.95 14.75
N THR A 242 21.73 -13.43 14.99
CA THR A 242 22.08 -12.06 14.57
C THR A 242 22.12 -12.01 13.05
N VAL A 243 21.35 -11.10 12.46
CA VAL A 243 21.19 -10.97 11.01
C VAL A 243 21.36 -9.52 10.58
N SER A 244 21.80 -9.33 9.34
CA SER A 244 21.73 -8.02 8.68
C SER A 244 20.40 -7.89 7.97
N VAL A 245 19.72 -6.76 8.16
CA VAL A 245 18.53 -6.41 7.39
C VAL A 245 18.98 -6.04 5.98
N GLY A 246 18.55 -6.80 4.96
CA GLY A 246 18.79 -6.44 3.57
C GLY A 246 17.83 -5.35 3.09
N CYS A 247 18.21 -4.62 2.03
CA CYS A 247 17.32 -3.70 1.34
C CYS A 247 16.60 -4.47 0.21
N PRO A 248 15.28 -4.28 0.01
CA PRO A 248 14.59 -4.86 -1.14
C PRO A 248 15.18 -4.35 -2.45
N ALA A 249 14.98 -5.08 -3.54
CA ALA A 249 15.47 -4.71 -4.86
C ALA A 249 14.75 -3.49 -5.47
N ALA A 250 13.48 -3.29 -5.10
CA ALA A 250 12.66 -2.18 -5.56
C ALA A 250 11.47 -1.95 -4.62
N ILE A 251 10.85 -0.79 -4.74
CA ILE A 251 9.49 -0.55 -4.23
C ILE A 251 8.62 0.04 -5.34
N GLY A 252 7.36 -0.35 -5.38
CA GLY A 252 6.39 0.21 -6.32
C GLY A 252 5.05 0.46 -5.66
N CYS A 253 4.34 1.50 -6.10
CA CYS A 253 3.01 1.79 -5.59
C CYS A 253 2.04 2.27 -6.65
N LEU A 254 0.77 1.92 -6.42
CA LEU A 254 -0.39 2.52 -7.05
C LEU A 254 -1.09 3.43 -6.03
N SER A 255 -1.27 4.69 -6.36
CA SER A 255 -2.12 5.61 -5.59
C SER A 255 -1.75 5.68 -4.10
N LEU A 256 -0.45 5.76 -3.78
CA LEU A 256 0.04 5.77 -2.40
C LEU A 256 -0.61 6.91 -1.60
N VAL A 257 -1.19 6.57 -0.44
CA VAL A 257 -1.70 7.53 0.55
C VAL A 257 -0.55 7.88 1.50
N ALA A 258 0.24 8.91 1.19
CA ALA A 258 1.42 9.26 1.98
C ALA A 258 1.23 10.44 2.95
N ASP A 259 0.04 11.03 3.00
CA ASP A 259 -0.40 12.05 3.95
C ASP A 259 -1.73 11.61 4.58
N GLN A 260 -1.74 11.33 5.88
CA GLN A 260 -2.94 10.92 6.63
C GLN A 260 -3.80 12.10 7.10
N THR A 261 -3.32 13.34 6.96
CA THR A 261 -4.07 14.56 7.29
C THR A 261 -4.94 15.03 6.13
N PHE A 262 -4.57 14.66 4.90
CA PHE A 262 -5.19 15.12 3.67
C PHE A 262 -5.11 16.65 3.49
N ALA A 263 -4.02 17.25 3.95
CA ALA A 263 -3.82 18.70 3.95
C ALA A 263 -3.40 19.26 2.58
N LEU A 264 -2.87 18.42 1.69
CA LEU A 264 -2.28 18.88 0.43
C LEU A 264 -3.32 19.33 -0.61
N PRO A 265 -2.98 20.31 -1.49
CA PRO A 265 -3.94 20.92 -2.42
C PRO A 265 -4.67 19.95 -3.33
N SER A 266 -4.00 18.90 -3.84
CA SER A 266 -4.62 17.88 -4.69
C SER A 266 -5.85 17.25 -4.06
N HIS A 267 -5.91 17.16 -2.72
CA HIS A 267 -7.04 16.57 -2.04
C HIS A 267 -8.34 17.35 -2.31
N ALA A 268 -8.29 18.68 -2.36
CA ALA A 268 -9.42 19.50 -2.75
C ALA A 268 -9.56 19.60 -4.27
N LEU A 269 -8.48 19.94 -4.97
CA LEU A 269 -8.50 20.28 -6.39
C LEU A 269 -8.89 19.10 -7.28
N ASN A 270 -8.46 17.88 -6.93
CA ASN A 270 -8.68 16.68 -7.74
C ASN A 270 -9.91 15.88 -7.29
N THR A 271 -10.67 16.36 -6.30
CA THR A 271 -11.92 15.70 -5.87
C THR A 271 -12.87 15.44 -7.05
N LYS A 272 -12.87 16.32 -8.05
CA LYS A 272 -13.68 16.16 -9.26
C LYS A 272 -13.40 14.86 -10.03
N TYR A 273 -12.14 14.42 -10.06
CA TYR A 273 -11.68 13.26 -10.81
C TYR A 273 -11.55 11.98 -9.96
N ASP A 274 -12.01 12.00 -8.70
CA ASP A 274 -11.75 10.90 -7.78
C ASP A 274 -13.00 10.12 -7.38
N VAL A 275 -12.88 8.81 -7.15
CA VAL A 275 -13.92 7.99 -6.54
C VAL A 275 -14.06 8.26 -5.04
N LEU A 276 -13.04 8.83 -4.41
CA LEU A 276 -13.03 9.21 -3.01
C LEU A 276 -13.73 10.56 -2.79
N GLY A 277 -14.73 10.59 -1.92
CA GLY A 277 -15.38 11.78 -1.40
C GLY A 277 -14.45 12.65 -0.54
N TYR A 278 -14.89 13.86 -0.21
CA TYR A 278 -14.05 14.87 0.45
C TYR A 278 -13.66 14.49 1.89
N ARG A 279 -14.54 13.85 2.66
CA ARG A 279 -14.25 13.41 4.04
C ARG A 279 -14.31 11.89 4.16
N THR A 280 -13.54 11.36 5.11
CA THR A 280 -13.67 9.99 5.60
C THR A 280 -14.97 9.84 6.40
N PRO A 281 -15.91 8.96 6.00
CA PRO A 281 -17.21 8.86 6.66
C PRO A 281 -17.13 8.56 8.15
N TRP A 282 -16.18 7.72 8.57
CA TRP A 282 -15.99 7.31 9.96
C TRP A 282 -15.50 8.42 10.89
N SER A 283 -15.10 9.56 10.36
CA SER A 283 -14.76 10.77 11.12
C SER A 283 -15.99 11.63 11.43
N ASP A 284 -17.17 11.30 10.91
CA ASP A 284 -18.43 11.98 11.23
C ASP A 284 -18.85 11.62 12.67
N PRO A 285 -19.18 12.60 13.54
CA PRO A 285 -19.69 12.35 14.89
C PRO A 285 -20.93 11.43 14.96
N ASN A 286 -21.70 11.36 13.89
CA ASN A 286 -22.91 10.54 13.76
C ASN A 286 -22.66 9.21 13.02
N TYR A 287 -21.40 8.87 12.70
CA TYR A 287 -21.10 7.59 12.07
C TYR A 287 -21.53 6.42 12.96
N PRO A 288 -22.16 5.36 12.41
CA PRO A 288 -22.68 4.25 13.21
C PRO A 288 -21.61 3.57 14.07
N ALA A 289 -21.90 3.50 15.37
CA ALA A 289 -21.06 2.81 16.33
C ALA A 289 -21.22 1.28 16.27
N CYS A 290 -20.18 0.56 16.68
CA CYS A 290 -20.14 -0.88 16.96
C CYS A 290 -18.99 -1.18 17.96
N ASP A 291 -18.81 -2.46 18.30
CA ASP A 291 -17.85 -2.88 19.34
C ASP A 291 -16.38 -2.46 19.09
N VAL A 292 -16.03 -2.14 17.85
CA VAL A 292 -14.67 -1.73 17.45
C VAL A 292 -14.54 -0.25 17.08
N TRP A 293 -15.66 0.46 16.85
CA TRP A 293 -15.66 1.87 16.47
C TRP A 293 -16.91 2.60 16.98
N PRO A 294 -16.83 3.74 17.69
CA PRO A 294 -15.61 4.39 18.12
C PRO A 294 -14.81 3.49 19.07
N SER A 295 -13.49 3.50 18.93
CA SER A 295 -12.60 2.71 19.76
C SER A 295 -12.60 3.19 21.22
N ARG A 296 -11.98 2.42 22.12
CA ARG A 296 -11.71 2.84 23.50
C ARG A 296 -10.20 2.80 23.77
N PRO A 297 -9.55 3.95 24.04
CA PRO A 297 -10.10 5.30 23.94
C PRO A 297 -10.53 5.67 22.51
N PRO A 298 -11.46 6.63 22.32
CA PRO A 298 -11.81 7.14 21.00
C PRO A 298 -10.57 7.68 20.29
N ARG A 299 -10.44 7.38 19.00
CA ARG A 299 -9.36 7.88 18.15
C ARG A 299 -9.94 8.78 17.06
N SER A 300 -9.17 9.76 16.65
CA SER A 300 -9.56 10.73 15.63
C SER A 300 -9.25 10.24 14.20
N ASN A 301 -8.30 9.30 14.08
CA ASN A 301 -7.99 8.55 12.87
C ASN A 301 -8.26 7.05 13.13
N ILE A 302 -8.76 6.33 12.12
CA ILE A 302 -9.02 4.89 12.23
C ILE A 302 -7.73 4.08 12.36
N TYR A 303 -6.64 4.53 11.74
CA TYR A 303 -5.36 3.82 11.66
C TYR A 303 -4.41 4.12 12.82
N CYS A 304 -4.42 5.34 13.38
CA CYS A 304 -3.43 5.77 14.36
C CYS A 304 -4.01 6.77 15.38
N HIS A 305 -3.22 7.12 16.40
CA HIS A 305 -3.54 8.24 17.27
C HIS A 305 -3.42 9.56 16.49
N GLY A 306 -4.26 10.56 16.82
CA GLY A 306 -4.35 11.81 16.05
C GLY A 306 -3.02 12.55 15.90
N LEU A 307 -2.23 12.61 16.97
CA LEU A 307 -0.89 13.22 16.96
C LEU A 307 0.13 12.45 16.11
N SER A 308 -0.12 11.17 15.81
CA SER A 308 0.74 10.36 14.96
C SER A 308 0.56 10.65 13.47
N ASN A 309 -0.44 11.44 13.05
CA ASN A 309 -0.69 11.71 11.62
C ASN A 309 0.51 12.31 10.88
N SER A 310 1.33 13.13 11.52
CA SER A 310 2.55 13.71 10.93
C SER A 310 3.80 12.86 11.13
N HIS A 311 3.70 11.70 11.79
CA HIS A 311 4.83 10.82 12.01
C HIS A 311 5.30 10.21 10.67
N PRO A 312 6.61 10.16 10.34
CA PRO A 312 7.10 9.67 9.04
C PRO A 312 6.71 8.23 8.69
N LEU A 313 6.43 7.37 9.67
CA LEU A 313 5.95 6.00 9.44
C LEU A 313 4.42 5.88 9.32
N VAL A 314 3.69 6.97 9.54
CA VAL A 314 2.24 7.08 9.34
C VAL A 314 1.94 7.88 8.07
N SER A 315 2.66 8.98 7.87
CA SER A 315 2.66 9.79 6.65
C SER A 315 4.05 9.82 6.03
N PRO A 316 4.39 8.87 5.14
CA PRO A 316 5.70 8.80 4.47
C PRO A 316 6.16 10.09 3.80
N THR A 317 5.26 11.01 3.43
CA THR A 317 5.58 12.37 2.94
C THR A 317 6.46 13.17 3.90
N MET A 318 6.33 12.89 5.20
CA MET A 318 7.09 13.52 6.28
C MET A 318 8.50 12.95 6.44
N SER A 319 8.86 11.90 5.69
CA SER A 319 10.22 11.37 5.69
C SER A 319 11.21 12.37 5.10
N GLY A 320 12.19 12.82 5.90
CA GLY A 320 13.15 13.84 5.50
C GLY A 320 14.11 13.45 4.37
N SER A 321 14.40 12.15 4.21
CA SER A 321 15.26 11.61 3.15
C SER A 321 14.93 10.16 2.86
N TRP A 322 15.15 9.78 1.60
CA TRP A 322 15.09 8.45 0.99
C TRP A 322 16.46 7.98 0.49
N LYS A 323 17.56 8.63 0.90
CA LYS A 323 18.91 8.18 0.55
C LYS A 323 19.14 6.72 0.96
N GLY A 324 19.73 5.93 0.06
CA GLY A 324 19.95 4.50 0.25
C GLY A 324 18.75 3.63 -0.10
N SER A 325 17.60 4.21 -0.48
CA SER A 325 16.45 3.46 -0.98
C SER A 325 16.77 2.73 -2.27
N PRO A 326 16.07 1.62 -2.56
CA PRO A 326 16.12 0.99 -3.86
C PRO A 326 15.35 1.84 -4.90
N PRO A 327 15.46 1.51 -6.19
CA PRO A 327 14.63 2.12 -7.23
C PRO A 327 13.13 2.11 -6.88
N MET A 328 12.46 3.21 -7.18
CA MET A 328 11.04 3.42 -6.85
C MET A 328 10.18 3.58 -8.11
N TRP A 329 9.03 2.92 -8.13
CA TRP A 329 8.03 3.06 -9.18
C TRP A 329 6.74 3.62 -8.63
N PHE A 330 6.23 4.69 -9.23
CA PHE A 330 5.00 5.35 -8.82
C PHE A 330 4.00 5.33 -9.96
N ALA A 331 2.75 5.03 -9.64
CA ALA A 331 1.63 5.27 -10.53
C ALA A 331 0.48 5.99 -9.81
N TYR A 332 0.02 7.07 -10.43
CA TYR A 332 -1.06 7.90 -9.94
C TYR A 332 -2.00 8.30 -11.07
N GLY A 333 -3.29 8.35 -10.76
CA GLY A 333 -4.22 9.13 -11.56
C GLY A 333 -4.12 10.64 -11.27
N GLU A 334 -4.93 11.46 -11.94
CA GLU A 334 -5.18 12.86 -11.55
C GLU A 334 -6.10 12.91 -10.32
N GLU A 335 -5.63 12.30 -9.23
CA GLU A 335 -6.41 11.94 -8.06
C GLU A 335 -6.02 12.75 -6.82
N LYS A 336 -6.75 12.56 -5.71
CA LYS A 336 -6.60 13.37 -4.49
C LYS A 336 -5.27 13.16 -3.77
N MET A 337 -4.64 11.99 -3.92
CA MET A 337 -3.44 11.61 -3.16
C MET A 337 -2.12 11.96 -3.86
N ILE A 338 -2.18 12.46 -5.10
CA ILE A 338 -0.99 12.60 -5.97
C ILE A 338 0.10 13.51 -5.40
N ASP A 339 -0.25 14.62 -4.74
CA ASP A 339 0.75 15.56 -4.22
C ASP A 339 1.68 14.91 -3.18
N SER A 340 1.13 14.01 -2.35
CA SER A 340 1.91 13.29 -1.34
C SER A 340 2.97 12.37 -1.97
N GLY A 341 2.60 11.68 -3.07
CA GLY A 341 3.53 10.88 -3.87
C GLY A 341 4.57 11.73 -4.59
N LYS A 342 4.15 12.87 -5.15
CA LYS A 342 5.04 13.82 -5.82
C LYS A 342 6.14 14.33 -4.89
N ILE A 343 5.81 14.64 -3.63
CA ILE A 343 6.78 15.08 -2.62
C ILE A 343 7.81 13.99 -2.33
N ILE A 344 7.36 12.74 -2.16
CA ILE A 344 8.26 11.59 -1.97
C ILE A 344 9.18 11.42 -3.18
N ALA A 345 8.63 11.43 -4.39
CA ALA A 345 9.39 11.30 -5.62
C ALA A 345 10.41 12.44 -5.79
N GLN A 346 10.04 13.69 -5.48
CA GLN A 346 10.95 14.83 -5.50
C GLN A 346 12.12 14.63 -4.55
N GLN A 347 11.85 14.23 -3.30
CA GLN A 347 12.88 13.95 -2.31
C GLN A 347 13.77 12.78 -2.73
N ALA A 348 13.18 11.70 -3.27
CA ALA A 348 13.93 10.53 -3.73
C ALA A 348 14.86 10.87 -4.90
N VAL A 349 14.39 11.63 -5.90
CA VAL A 349 15.23 12.12 -7.01
C VAL A 349 16.36 13.02 -6.49
N ALA A 350 16.07 13.92 -5.53
CA ALA A 350 17.09 14.77 -4.91
C ALA A 350 18.14 13.96 -4.13
N ASP A 351 17.75 12.83 -3.54
CA ASP A 351 18.63 11.91 -2.83
C ASP A 351 19.39 10.93 -3.76
N GLY A 352 19.22 11.07 -5.08
CA GLY A 352 19.90 10.26 -6.09
C GLY A 352 19.27 8.88 -6.32
N VAL A 353 18.03 8.67 -5.88
CA VAL A 353 17.28 7.43 -6.11
C VAL A 353 16.74 7.39 -7.53
N VAL A 354 16.80 6.21 -8.16
CA VAL A 354 16.13 5.98 -9.45
C VAL A 354 14.62 5.96 -9.25
N VAL A 355 13.90 6.84 -9.94
CA VAL A 355 12.44 6.97 -9.81
C VAL A 355 11.78 6.87 -11.17
N SER A 356 10.80 5.98 -11.30
CA SER A 356 9.89 5.93 -12.45
C SER A 356 8.54 6.49 -12.04
N TRP A 357 8.09 7.56 -12.70
CA TRP A 357 6.83 8.24 -12.40
C TRP A 357 5.82 8.07 -13.52
N ASN A 358 4.67 7.46 -13.23
CA ASN A 358 3.64 7.13 -14.22
C ASN A 358 2.36 7.87 -13.83
N PHE A 359 1.94 8.82 -14.66
CA PHE A 359 0.78 9.67 -14.41
C PHE A 359 -0.31 9.43 -15.46
N TYR A 360 -1.53 9.24 -14.98
CA TYR A 360 -2.70 8.98 -15.81
C TYR A 360 -3.72 10.11 -15.64
N GLU A 361 -3.91 10.91 -16.68
CA GLU A 361 -4.77 12.10 -16.65
C GLU A 361 -6.24 11.75 -16.40
N ALA A 362 -6.93 12.56 -15.59
CA ALA A 362 -8.33 12.36 -15.21
C ALA A 362 -8.68 10.97 -14.64
N ILE A 363 -7.70 10.14 -14.29
CA ILE A 363 -7.97 8.80 -13.78
C ILE A 363 -8.12 8.83 -12.25
N PRO A 364 -9.10 8.12 -11.64
CA PRO A 364 -9.32 8.17 -10.19
C PRO A 364 -8.33 7.32 -9.38
N HIS A 365 -8.40 7.46 -8.06
CA HIS A 365 -7.65 6.65 -7.09
C HIS A 365 -7.83 5.14 -7.35
N CYS A 366 -6.73 4.38 -7.32
CA CYS A 366 -6.70 2.92 -7.50
C CYS A 366 -7.46 2.40 -8.73
N PHE A 367 -7.48 3.18 -9.81
CA PHE A 367 -8.24 2.88 -11.03
C PHE A 367 -8.14 1.44 -11.57
N PRO A 368 -6.98 0.73 -11.58
CA PRO A 368 -6.90 -0.63 -12.12
C PRO A 368 -7.68 -1.64 -11.26
N LEU A 369 -7.94 -1.31 -10.00
CA LEU A 369 -8.63 -2.17 -9.03
C LEU A 369 -10.13 -1.87 -8.95
N ILE A 370 -10.53 -0.66 -9.32
CA ILE A 370 -11.90 -0.14 -9.13
C ILE A 370 -12.68 -0.13 -10.44
N ILE A 371 -12.03 0.25 -11.55
CA ILE A 371 -12.65 0.33 -12.88
C ILE A 371 -12.33 -0.98 -13.60
N GLY A 372 -13.08 -2.02 -13.25
CA GLY A 372 -12.91 -3.36 -13.84
C GLY A 372 -13.35 -3.51 -15.30
N LEU A 373 -13.54 -2.44 -16.07
CA LEU A 373 -14.00 -2.46 -17.47
C LEU A 373 -13.60 -1.19 -18.24
N GLY A 374 -12.93 -1.33 -19.40
CA GLY A 374 -13.35 -0.56 -20.58
C GLY A 374 -12.36 0.25 -21.41
N GLY A 375 -11.04 0.17 -21.18
CA GLY A 375 -10.01 0.77 -22.05
C GLY A 375 -8.72 -0.04 -21.96
N VAL A 376 -8.64 -1.11 -22.74
CA VAL A 376 -7.79 -2.31 -22.49
C VAL A 376 -6.28 -2.01 -22.51
N LYS A 377 -5.84 -0.94 -23.15
CA LYS A 377 -4.42 -0.70 -23.40
C LYS A 377 -3.69 -0.08 -22.20
N HIS A 378 -4.17 1.03 -21.65
CA HIS A 378 -3.53 1.70 -20.52
C HIS A 378 -3.45 0.84 -19.25
N MET A 379 -4.43 -0.04 -19.03
CA MET A 379 -4.41 -1.00 -17.91
C MET A 379 -3.36 -2.09 -18.11
N GLN A 380 -3.23 -2.62 -19.33
CA GLN A 380 -2.20 -3.60 -19.64
C GLN A 380 -0.81 -2.97 -19.53
N GLU A 381 -0.64 -1.76 -20.05
CA GLU A 381 0.61 -0.99 -19.95
C GLU A 381 0.98 -0.65 -18.51
N PHE A 382 0.00 -0.29 -17.68
CA PHE A 382 0.18 -0.10 -16.24
C PHE A 382 0.78 -1.34 -15.57
N TRP A 383 0.13 -2.50 -15.72
CA TRP A 383 0.59 -3.74 -15.09
C TRP A 383 1.95 -4.17 -15.65
N ASN A 384 2.11 -4.06 -16.97
CA ASN A 384 3.35 -4.42 -17.66
C ASN A 384 4.52 -3.53 -17.23
N GLY A 385 4.30 -2.23 -17.09
CA GLY A 385 5.30 -1.27 -16.62
C GLY A 385 5.74 -1.58 -15.19
N TRP A 386 4.79 -1.81 -14.29
CA TRP A 386 5.08 -2.16 -12.90
C TRP A 386 5.88 -3.48 -12.80
N GLY A 387 5.41 -4.54 -13.47
CA GLY A 387 6.09 -5.84 -13.46
C GLY A 387 7.45 -5.81 -14.14
N THR A 388 7.60 -5.07 -15.24
CA THR A 388 8.88 -4.90 -15.94
C THR A 388 9.88 -4.15 -15.08
N PHE A 389 9.47 -3.08 -14.40
CA PHE A 389 10.34 -2.33 -13.48
C PHE A 389 10.88 -3.25 -12.38
N PHE A 390 10.03 -4.05 -11.74
CA PHE A 390 10.43 -5.02 -10.73
C PHE A 390 11.34 -6.12 -11.25
N ARG A 391 11.04 -6.66 -12.44
CA ARG A 391 11.91 -7.66 -13.08
C ARG A 391 13.30 -7.07 -13.32
N LEU A 392 13.38 -5.90 -13.94
CA LEU A 392 14.65 -5.21 -14.19
C LEU A 392 15.40 -4.93 -12.90
N ALA A 393 14.73 -4.46 -11.83
CA ALA A 393 15.37 -4.20 -10.55
C ALA A 393 16.06 -5.44 -9.94
N VAL A 394 15.51 -6.64 -10.17
CA VAL A 394 16.07 -7.89 -9.65
C VAL A 394 17.12 -8.50 -10.58
N VAL A 395 16.93 -8.45 -11.91
CA VAL A 395 17.80 -9.18 -12.85
C VAL A 395 18.81 -8.31 -13.62
N GLU A 396 18.51 -7.03 -13.82
CA GLU A 396 19.26 -6.12 -14.72
C GLU A 396 19.15 -4.66 -14.22
N SER A 397 19.44 -4.44 -12.92
CA SER A 397 19.19 -3.18 -12.21
C SER A 397 19.89 -1.96 -12.84
N GLU A 398 21.02 -2.17 -13.49
CA GLU A 398 21.80 -1.16 -14.19
C GLU A 398 21.07 -0.54 -15.40
N LYS A 399 20.01 -1.21 -15.89
CA LYS A 399 19.17 -0.67 -16.98
C LYS A 399 18.13 0.34 -16.48
N LEU A 400 17.86 0.38 -15.18
CA LEU A 400 16.89 1.32 -14.62
C LEU A 400 17.44 2.74 -14.65
N LYS A 401 16.58 3.68 -15.07
CA LYS A 401 16.86 5.11 -15.11
C LYS A 401 15.63 5.85 -14.64
N SER A 402 15.83 7.03 -14.07
CA SER A 402 14.69 7.86 -13.69
C SER A 402 13.96 8.32 -14.95
N ASP A 403 12.64 8.16 -14.97
CA ASP A 403 11.79 8.51 -16.10
C ASP A 403 10.41 8.96 -15.65
N GLY A 404 9.74 9.71 -16.53
CA GLY A 404 8.39 10.19 -16.33
C GLY A 404 7.52 9.85 -17.55
N VAL A 405 6.38 9.21 -17.31
CA VAL A 405 5.40 8.85 -18.33
C VAL A 405 4.08 9.55 -18.01
N TYR A 406 3.62 10.41 -18.93
CA TYR A 406 2.30 11.00 -18.91
C TYR A 406 1.40 10.27 -19.91
N VAL A 407 0.24 9.83 -19.43
CA VAL A 407 -0.80 9.16 -20.22
C VAL A 407 -2.03 10.06 -20.25
N PRO A 408 -2.37 10.67 -21.40
CA PRO A 408 -3.54 11.52 -21.55
C PRO A 408 -4.83 10.70 -21.42
N TYR A 409 -5.92 11.35 -21.00
CA TYR A 409 -7.23 10.72 -20.99
C TYR A 409 -7.81 10.64 -22.41
N GLY A 410 -8.38 9.49 -22.78
CA GLY A 410 -9.12 9.33 -24.03
C GLY A 410 -8.27 9.11 -25.29
N ASP A 411 -6.95 9.19 -25.21
CA ASP A 411 -6.04 8.76 -26.27
C ASP A 411 -5.31 7.48 -25.86
N ASP A 412 -5.76 6.34 -26.40
CA ASP A 412 -5.18 5.03 -26.13
C ASP A 412 -3.82 4.80 -26.82
N ASN A 413 -3.37 5.71 -27.70
CA ASN A 413 -2.15 5.54 -28.49
C ASN A 413 -1.01 6.48 -28.12
N GLU A 414 -1.30 7.56 -27.41
CA GLU A 414 -0.29 8.53 -27.02
C GLU A 414 0.22 8.31 -25.60
N LYS A 415 1.54 8.37 -25.46
CA LYS A 415 2.23 8.52 -24.18
C LYS A 415 3.38 9.48 -24.36
N TYR A 416 3.57 10.31 -23.37
CA TYR A 416 4.56 11.37 -23.41
C TYR A 416 5.62 11.09 -22.37
N HIS A 417 6.87 11.04 -22.81
CA HIS A 417 8.01 11.00 -21.91
C HIS A 417 8.46 12.43 -21.65
N SER A 418 8.56 12.80 -20.37
CA SER A 418 9.05 14.11 -19.96
C SER A 418 10.17 13.99 -18.93
N ASP A 419 10.86 15.11 -18.65
CA ASP A 419 11.73 15.19 -17.49
C ASP A 419 10.89 14.91 -16.24
N ILE A 420 11.28 13.88 -15.50
CA ILE A 420 10.63 13.50 -14.26
C ILE A 420 10.50 14.69 -13.31
N ARG A 421 11.49 15.59 -13.24
CA ARG A 421 11.48 16.76 -12.35
C ARG A 421 10.30 17.68 -12.64
N GLU A 422 9.96 17.87 -13.91
CA GLU A 422 8.82 18.68 -14.31
C GLU A 422 7.50 18.01 -13.88
N MET A 423 7.39 16.69 -14.09
CA MET A 423 6.18 15.93 -13.78
C MET A 423 5.85 15.86 -12.28
N ILE A 424 6.88 15.71 -11.46
CA ILE A 424 6.74 15.59 -10.00
C ILE A 424 6.69 16.94 -9.29
N THR A 425 6.96 18.04 -9.99
CA THR A 425 6.84 19.39 -9.40
C THR A 425 5.37 19.69 -9.10
N ILE A 426 5.14 20.33 -7.95
CA ILE A 426 3.84 20.85 -7.56
C ILE A 426 3.90 22.38 -7.72
N PRO A 427 3.07 22.98 -8.61
CA PRO A 427 3.11 24.41 -8.82
C PRO A 427 2.88 25.20 -7.52
N ASN A 428 3.78 26.14 -7.21
CA ASN A 428 3.71 27.02 -6.05
C ASN A 428 3.69 26.31 -4.67
N LEU A 429 4.20 25.07 -4.60
CA LEU A 429 4.29 24.34 -3.35
C LEU A 429 5.64 23.61 -3.24
N ASP A 430 6.52 24.11 -2.38
CA ASP A 430 7.75 23.41 -2.01
C ASP A 430 7.52 22.36 -0.91
N ILE A 431 8.47 21.43 -0.76
CA ILE A 431 8.40 20.32 0.20
C ILE A 431 8.30 20.81 1.65
N SER A 432 8.99 21.90 2.02
CA SER A 432 8.98 22.41 3.39
C SER A 432 7.61 22.98 3.74
N THR A 433 7.03 23.76 2.83
CA THR A 433 5.69 24.32 2.96
C THR A 433 4.65 23.20 3.04
N ALA A 434 4.74 22.19 2.17
CA ALA A 434 3.84 21.03 2.19
C ALA A 434 3.88 20.26 3.53
N ARG A 435 5.07 20.00 4.06
CA ARG A 435 5.23 19.35 5.38
C ARG A 435 4.69 20.22 6.51
N GLY A 436 4.88 21.54 6.43
CA GLY A 436 4.29 22.50 7.37
C GLY A 436 2.75 22.47 7.38
N MET A 437 2.10 22.27 6.23
CA MET A 437 0.65 22.08 6.15
C MET A 437 0.19 20.82 6.89
N ILE A 438 0.89 19.70 6.69
CA ILE A 438 0.58 18.41 7.35
C ILE A 438 0.75 18.52 8.88
N GLU A 439 1.83 19.15 9.34
CA GLU A 439 2.06 19.40 10.77
C GLU A 439 0.99 20.31 11.38
N TRP A 440 0.59 21.36 10.65
CA TRP A 440 -0.46 22.28 11.08
C TRP A 440 -1.80 21.56 11.21
N GLU A 441 -2.22 20.82 10.19
CA GLU A 441 -3.48 20.07 10.18
C GLU A 441 -3.51 19.02 11.30
N THR A 442 -2.38 18.32 11.55
CA THR A 442 -2.26 17.38 12.68
C THR A 442 -2.57 18.05 14.02
N LYS A 443 -2.02 19.25 14.26
CA LYS A 443 -2.20 20.00 15.51
C LYS A 443 -3.62 20.56 15.64
N GLU A 444 -4.19 21.10 14.57
CA GLU A 444 -5.54 21.67 14.60
C GLU A 444 -6.61 20.58 14.77
N PHE A 445 -6.46 19.46 14.07
CA PHE A 445 -7.38 18.33 14.21
C PHE A 445 -7.37 17.75 15.64
N GLN A 446 -6.19 17.66 16.26
CA GLN A 446 -6.08 17.23 17.66
C GLN A 446 -6.82 18.18 18.61
N LYS A 447 -6.61 19.50 18.49
CA LYS A 447 -7.30 20.50 19.32
C LYS A 447 -8.81 20.40 19.20
N TRP A 448 -9.31 20.26 17.96
CA TRP A 448 -10.74 20.10 17.71
C TRP A 448 -11.29 18.81 18.33
N PHE A 449 -10.60 17.68 18.16
CA PHE A 449 -11.02 16.39 18.69
C PHE A 449 -11.09 16.39 20.23
N GLU A 450 -10.07 16.95 20.90
CA GLU A 450 -10.07 17.09 22.36
C GLU A 450 -11.23 17.95 22.87
N ALA A 451 -11.54 19.04 22.16
CA ALA A 451 -12.69 19.89 22.49
C ALA A 451 -14.02 19.12 22.36
N ALA A 452 -14.19 18.36 21.26
CA ALA A 452 -15.38 17.55 21.02
C ALA A 452 -15.56 16.44 22.07
N CYS A 453 -14.48 15.76 22.47
CA CYS A 453 -14.52 14.75 23.53
C CYS A 453 -14.92 15.35 24.89
N LYS A 454 -14.41 16.55 25.22
CA LYS A 454 -14.78 17.27 26.45
C LYS A 454 -16.25 17.69 26.47
N GLU A 455 -16.80 18.09 25.32
CA GLU A 455 -18.21 18.44 25.19
C GLU A 455 -19.11 17.21 25.35
N LYS A 456 -18.76 16.09 24.70
CA LYS A 456 -19.51 14.83 24.81
C LYS A 456 -19.45 14.20 26.20
N ALA A 457 -18.37 14.41 26.96
CA ALA A 457 -18.27 13.96 28.35
C ALA A 457 -19.13 14.79 29.34
N LYS A 458 -19.62 15.96 28.92
CA LYS A 458 -20.53 16.82 29.71
C LYS A 458 -22.01 16.50 29.48
N LEU A 459 -22.34 15.82 28.38
CA LEU A 459 -23.66 15.32 28.02
C LEU A 459 -23.84 13.90 28.56
#